data_AF-A0A352LXW6-F1
#
_entry.id   AF-A0A352LXW6-F1
#
_cell.length_a   1.000
_cell.length_b   1.000
_cell.length_c   1.000
_cell.angle_alpha   90.00
_cell.angle_beta   90.00
_cell.angle_gamma   90.00
#
_symmetry.space_group_name_H-M   'P 1'
#
loop_
_entity.id
_entity.type
_entity.pdbx_description
1 polymer ?
#
loop_
_entity_poly.entity_id
_entity_poly.type
_entity_poly.pdbx_seq_one_letter_code
_entity_poly.pdbx_strand_id
1 'polypeptide(L)'
;MAVITLDTSPREMLRQVAKAREVVAGESHTRKLIDGSLAILHDTVVTLYLEKTHLIQLMMMTERDKPNANKALIKQFLNNWGKALTEAQNYVEQFILTRWNSRIFRYRGRLMDARGQYAAAVGLYKKSLQGVKLDPEYIDRRVPRWLEIEAFIAYSTLASGKTKKGLELSEKIYKKFDLSEGLELKKDDYATWAIWKSGIAIRVGQAYMAKKFDMDMDKYKKWLAEAEKLFTPPPGVIVWVDFGFRKNEIAAIRRELNL
;
A
#
# COMPACT_ATOMS: atom_id res chain seq x y z
N MET A 1 -20.89 -13.38 -24.00
CA MET A 1 -19.50 -13.90 -24.12
C MET A 1 -18.98 -14.13 -22.70
N ALA A 2 -18.31 -15.24 -22.44
CA ALA A 2 -17.69 -15.46 -21.13
C ALA A 2 -16.56 -14.44 -20.95
N VAL A 3 -16.55 -13.74 -19.81
CA VAL A 3 -15.54 -12.74 -19.46
C VAL A 3 -14.70 -13.36 -18.35
N ILE A 4 -13.39 -13.53 -18.59
CA ILE A 4 -12.46 -13.96 -17.56
C ILE A 4 -12.11 -12.73 -16.72
N THR A 5 -12.29 -12.85 -15.40
CA THR A 5 -12.01 -11.80 -14.42
C THR A 5 -11.04 -12.31 -13.36
N LEU A 6 -10.53 -11.42 -12.50
CA LEU A 6 -9.71 -11.79 -11.35
C LEU A 6 -10.38 -12.80 -10.40
N ASP A 7 -11.72 -12.86 -10.40
CA ASP A 7 -12.50 -13.81 -9.58
C ASP A 7 -12.67 -15.19 -10.24
N THR A 8 -12.25 -15.34 -11.49
CA THR A 8 -12.36 -16.61 -12.21
C THR A 8 -11.28 -17.58 -11.74
N SER A 9 -11.68 -18.73 -11.21
CA SER A 9 -10.70 -19.73 -10.77
C SER A 9 -9.87 -20.30 -11.94
N PRO A 10 -8.62 -20.74 -11.72
CA PRO A 10 -7.82 -21.38 -12.77
C PRO A 10 -8.51 -22.59 -13.42
N ARG A 11 -9.25 -23.37 -12.62
CA ARG A 11 -10.04 -24.51 -13.12
C ARG A 11 -11.14 -24.06 -14.08
N GLU A 12 -11.82 -22.96 -13.77
CA GLU A 12 -12.87 -22.41 -14.61
C GLU A 12 -12.30 -21.77 -15.88
N MET A 13 -11.15 -21.09 -15.80
CA MET A 13 -10.42 -20.60 -16.98
C MET A 13 -10.12 -21.73 -17.97
N LEU A 14 -9.53 -22.83 -17.47
CA LEU A 14 -9.21 -24.00 -18.30
C LEU A 14 -10.46 -24.65 -18.90
N ARG A 15 -11.58 -24.68 -18.14
CA ARG A 15 -12.86 -25.20 -18.64
C ARG A 15 -13.42 -24.32 -19.77
N GLN A 16 -13.32 -23.00 -19.65
CA GLN A 16 -13.77 -22.08 -20.70
C GLN A 16 -12.91 -22.18 -21.95
N VAL A 17 -11.58 -22.27 -21.81
CA VAL A 17 -10.65 -22.51 -22.91
C VAL A 17 -10.97 -23.83 -23.61
N ALA A 18 -11.16 -24.92 -22.85
CA ALA A 18 -11.52 -26.21 -23.40
C ALA A 18 -12.83 -26.15 -24.20
N LYS A 19 -13.88 -25.53 -23.64
CA LYS A 19 -15.16 -25.35 -24.35
C LYS A 19 -15.00 -24.54 -25.64
N ALA A 20 -14.23 -23.45 -25.62
CA ALA A 20 -14.02 -22.60 -26.78
C ALA A 20 -13.23 -23.31 -27.90
N ARG A 21 -12.28 -24.17 -27.54
CA ARG A 21 -11.48 -24.95 -28.49
C ARG A 21 -12.30 -25.94 -29.30
N GLU A 22 -13.38 -26.48 -28.74
CA GLU A 22 -14.24 -27.46 -29.44
C GLU A 22 -15.24 -26.79 -30.42
N VAL A 23 -15.27 -25.45 -30.51
CA VAL A 23 -16.13 -24.70 -31.45
C VAL A 23 -15.43 -24.57 -32.80
N VAL A 24 -16.10 -24.99 -33.88
CA VAL A 24 -15.61 -24.82 -35.27
C VAL A 24 -15.33 -23.34 -35.55
N ALA A 25 -14.14 -23.04 -36.11
CA ALA A 25 -13.64 -21.68 -36.35
C ALA A 25 -13.51 -20.81 -35.07
N GLY A 26 -13.34 -21.44 -33.90
CA GLY A 26 -13.23 -20.79 -32.59
C GLY A 26 -11.81 -20.38 -32.17
N GLU A 27 -10.80 -20.50 -33.03
CA GLU A 27 -9.37 -20.35 -32.68
C GLU A 27 -9.04 -18.95 -32.16
N SER A 28 -9.56 -17.91 -32.83
CA SER A 28 -9.35 -16.51 -32.42
C SER A 28 -9.93 -16.24 -31.02
N HIS A 29 -11.12 -16.77 -30.74
CA HIS A 29 -11.75 -16.63 -29.43
C HIS A 29 -10.99 -17.42 -28.36
N THR A 30 -10.60 -18.67 -28.66
CA THR A 30 -9.81 -19.52 -27.78
C THR A 30 -8.48 -18.87 -27.41
N ARG A 31 -7.77 -18.29 -28.40
CA ARG A 31 -6.52 -17.55 -28.15
C ARG A 31 -6.73 -16.36 -27.21
N LYS A 32 -7.78 -15.56 -27.44
CA LYS A 32 -8.12 -14.44 -26.54
C LYS A 32 -8.39 -14.90 -25.11
N LEU A 33 -9.08 -16.04 -24.92
CA LEU A 33 -9.32 -16.61 -23.59
C LEU A 33 -8.01 -17.08 -22.93
N ILE A 34 -7.11 -17.71 -23.70
CA ILE A 34 -5.79 -18.13 -23.19
C ILE A 34 -4.98 -16.90 -22.76
N ASP A 35 -4.85 -15.90 -23.62
CA ASP A 35 -4.07 -14.69 -23.34
C ASP A 35 -4.64 -13.93 -22.13
N GLY A 36 -5.96 -13.81 -22.02
CA GLY A 36 -6.63 -13.22 -20.86
C GLY A 36 -6.42 -14.01 -19.57
N SER A 37 -6.48 -15.35 -19.64
CA SER A 37 -6.20 -16.22 -18.49
C SER A 37 -4.77 -16.07 -18.00
N LEU A 38 -3.79 -16.08 -18.92
CA LEU A 38 -2.38 -15.90 -18.60
C LEU A 38 -2.13 -14.53 -17.95
N ALA A 39 -2.74 -13.46 -18.45
CA ALA A 39 -2.63 -12.14 -17.85
C ALA A 39 -3.11 -12.09 -16.39
N ILE A 40 -4.24 -12.74 -16.09
CA ILE A 40 -4.78 -12.81 -14.72
C ILE A 40 -3.91 -13.68 -13.80
N LEU A 41 -3.40 -14.80 -14.31
CA LEU A 41 -2.49 -15.65 -13.54
C LEU A 41 -1.18 -14.90 -13.22
N HIS A 42 -0.63 -14.15 -14.17
CA HIS A 42 0.54 -13.30 -13.92
C HIS A 42 0.24 -12.22 -12.86
N ASP A 43 -0.91 -11.55 -12.93
CA ASP A 43 -1.32 -10.56 -11.93
C ASP A 43 -1.46 -11.17 -10.54
N THR A 44 -2.01 -12.38 -10.45
CA THR A 44 -2.13 -13.14 -9.20
C THR A 44 -0.75 -13.43 -8.62
N VAL A 45 0.19 -13.92 -9.43
CA VAL A 45 1.55 -14.23 -8.97
C VAL A 45 2.28 -12.98 -8.49
N VAL A 46 2.21 -11.87 -9.24
CA VAL A 46 2.82 -10.60 -8.81
C VAL A 46 2.20 -10.13 -7.48
N THR A 47 0.89 -10.21 -7.35
CA THR A 47 0.18 -9.85 -6.10
C THR A 47 0.70 -10.67 -4.92
N LEU A 48 0.86 -11.99 -5.07
CA LEU A 48 1.38 -12.85 -4.01
C LEU A 48 2.83 -12.49 -3.61
N TYR A 49 3.69 -12.14 -4.56
CA TYR A 49 5.03 -11.63 -4.25
C TYR A 49 4.99 -10.31 -3.48
N LEU A 50 4.07 -9.41 -3.83
CA LEU A 50 3.87 -8.15 -3.12
C LEU A 50 3.25 -8.34 -1.74
N GLU A 51 2.39 -9.34 -1.55
CA GLU A 51 1.87 -9.72 -0.23
C GLU A 51 2.96 -10.33 0.66
N LYS A 52 3.83 -11.19 0.11
CA LYS A 52 5.04 -11.65 0.82
C LYS A 52 5.89 -10.47 1.27
N THR A 53 6.07 -9.48 0.40
CA THR A 53 6.79 -8.23 0.71
C THR A 53 6.08 -7.44 1.81
N HIS A 54 4.75 -7.34 1.76
CA HIS A 54 3.94 -6.64 2.75
C HIS A 54 3.97 -7.31 4.13
N LEU A 55 3.88 -8.64 4.17
CA LEU A 55 3.98 -9.42 5.40
C LEU A 55 5.31 -9.13 6.13
N ILE A 56 6.44 -9.16 5.42
CA ILE A 56 7.75 -8.88 6.03
C ILE A 56 7.83 -7.43 6.51
N GLN A 57 7.25 -6.48 5.76
CA GLN A 57 7.12 -5.09 6.21
C GLN A 57 6.36 -5.02 7.55
N LEU A 58 5.23 -5.72 7.67
CA LEU A 58 4.41 -5.74 8.88
C LEU A 58 5.16 -6.39 10.06
N MET A 59 5.87 -7.50 9.83
CA MET A 59 6.72 -8.13 10.86
C MET A 59 7.79 -7.17 11.38
N MET A 60 8.44 -6.41 10.49
CA MET A 60 9.42 -5.39 10.86
C MET A 60 8.79 -4.28 11.70
N MET A 61 7.64 -3.76 11.27
CA MET A 61 6.93 -2.69 11.99
C MET A 61 6.49 -3.16 13.38
N THR A 62 5.93 -4.37 13.50
CA THR A 62 5.57 -4.96 14.79
C THR A 62 6.75 -5.09 15.72
N GLU A 63 7.91 -5.56 15.23
CA GLU A 63 9.10 -5.67 16.06
C GLU A 63 9.62 -4.29 16.50
N ARG A 64 9.61 -3.31 15.59
CA ARG A 64 10.01 -1.92 15.87
C ARG A 64 9.16 -1.26 16.96
N ASP A 65 7.86 -1.53 16.99
CA ASP A 65 6.92 -0.82 17.87
C ASP A 65 6.83 -1.42 19.29
N LYS A 66 7.54 -2.52 19.56
CA LYS A 66 7.66 -3.12 20.89
C LYS A 66 8.51 -2.24 21.82
N PRO A 67 8.23 -2.21 23.15
CA PRO A 67 9.08 -1.53 24.13
C PRO A 67 10.54 -1.99 24.11
N ASN A 68 10.77 -3.29 23.87
CA ASN A 68 12.09 -3.93 23.87
C ASN A 68 12.47 -4.39 22.45
N ALA A 69 12.30 -3.51 21.46
CA ALA A 69 12.52 -3.83 20.05
C ALA A 69 13.90 -4.45 19.76
N ASN A 70 13.92 -5.62 19.12
CA ASN A 70 15.15 -6.31 18.75
C ASN A 70 15.73 -5.75 17.44
N LYS A 71 16.76 -4.90 17.58
CA LYS A 71 17.44 -4.26 16.44
C LYS A 71 18.04 -5.26 15.43
N ALA A 72 18.55 -6.41 15.90
CA ALA A 72 19.12 -7.43 15.01
C ALA A 72 18.01 -8.08 14.17
N LEU A 73 16.87 -8.38 14.78
CA LEU A 73 15.71 -8.95 14.09
C LEU A 73 15.10 -7.95 13.10
N ILE A 74 15.01 -6.66 13.45
CA ILE A 74 14.59 -5.60 12.52
C ILE A 74 15.51 -5.55 11.29
N LYS A 75 16.84 -5.60 11.50
CA LYS A 75 17.82 -5.62 10.40
C LYS A 75 17.63 -6.85 9.52
N GLN A 76 17.37 -8.01 10.11
CA GLN A 76 17.05 -9.25 9.37
C GLN A 76 15.79 -9.09 8.53
N PHE A 77 14.70 -8.53 9.08
CA PHE A 77 13.48 -8.28 8.31
C PHE A 77 13.70 -7.30 7.16
N LEU A 78 14.48 -6.23 7.35
CA LEU A 78 14.82 -5.29 6.27
C LEU A 78 15.61 -5.94 5.13
N ASN A 79 16.47 -6.92 5.44
CA ASN A 79 17.19 -7.69 4.43
C ASN A 79 16.24 -8.65 3.69
N ASN A 80 15.38 -9.37 4.41
CA ASN A 80 14.41 -10.28 3.83
C ASN A 80 13.37 -9.55 2.97
N TRP A 81 12.95 -8.36 3.39
CA TRP A 81 12.08 -7.49 2.61
C TRP A 81 12.76 -7.13 1.28
N GLY A 82 14.02 -6.68 1.32
CA GLY A 82 14.79 -6.41 0.10
C GLY A 82 14.83 -7.60 -0.86
N LYS A 83 15.08 -8.82 -0.35
CA LYS A 83 15.08 -10.05 -1.15
C LYS A 83 13.71 -10.34 -1.78
N ALA A 84 12.64 -10.33 -0.98
CA ALA A 84 11.28 -10.58 -1.47
C ALA A 84 10.85 -9.57 -2.55
N LEU A 85 11.25 -8.31 -2.40
CA LEU A 85 10.96 -7.27 -3.38
C LEU A 85 11.76 -7.45 -4.68
N THR A 86 13.01 -7.90 -4.59
CA THR A 86 13.80 -8.29 -5.78
C THR A 86 13.17 -9.47 -6.49
N GLU A 87 12.66 -10.48 -5.78
CA GLU A 87 11.93 -11.59 -6.41
C GLU A 87 10.70 -11.09 -7.18
N ALA A 88 9.89 -10.22 -6.58
CA ALA A 88 8.72 -9.63 -7.23
C ALA A 88 9.10 -8.88 -8.52
N GLN A 89 10.16 -8.08 -8.45
CA GLN A 89 10.64 -7.32 -9.59
C GLN A 89 11.20 -8.21 -10.70
N ASN A 90 12.00 -9.23 -10.36
CA ASN A 90 12.56 -10.15 -11.34
C ASN A 90 11.43 -10.85 -12.11
N TYR A 91 10.34 -11.23 -11.43
CA TYR A 91 9.16 -11.79 -12.08
C TYR A 91 8.49 -10.77 -13.02
N VAL A 92 8.28 -9.53 -12.57
CA VAL A 92 7.72 -8.45 -13.41
C VAL A 92 8.59 -8.19 -14.65
N GLU A 93 9.90 -8.19 -14.52
CA GLU A 93 10.85 -7.97 -15.62
C GLU A 93 10.88 -9.16 -16.58
N GLN A 94 10.93 -10.39 -16.06
CA GLN A 94 10.94 -11.63 -16.85
C GLN A 94 9.73 -11.73 -17.78
N PHE A 95 8.54 -11.34 -17.29
CA PHE A 95 7.29 -11.42 -18.04
C PHE A 95 6.81 -10.06 -18.60
N ILE A 96 7.66 -9.02 -18.56
CA ILE A 96 7.41 -7.68 -19.14
C ILE A 96 6.09 -7.07 -18.62
N LEU A 97 5.80 -7.27 -17.34
CA LEU A 97 4.53 -6.86 -16.71
C LEU A 97 4.57 -5.39 -16.26
N THR A 98 4.93 -4.47 -17.17
CA THR A 98 5.26 -3.06 -16.88
C THR A 98 4.19 -2.29 -16.10
N ARG A 99 2.92 -2.70 -16.21
CA ARG A 99 1.79 -2.18 -15.42
C ARG A 99 1.98 -2.28 -13.90
N TRP A 100 2.80 -3.22 -13.43
CA TRP A 100 3.13 -3.40 -12.02
C TRP A 100 4.29 -2.54 -11.51
N ASN A 101 5.00 -1.82 -12.39
CA ASN A 101 6.16 -1.01 -12.01
C ASN A 101 5.82 0.02 -10.94
N SER A 102 4.60 0.58 -10.96
CA SER A 102 4.14 1.51 -9.93
C SER A 102 4.22 0.90 -8.53
N ARG A 103 3.75 -0.34 -8.35
CA ARG A 103 3.81 -1.07 -7.06
C ARG A 103 5.22 -1.38 -6.66
N ILE A 104 6.06 -1.84 -7.58
CA ILE A 104 7.48 -2.11 -7.30
C ILE A 104 8.15 -0.84 -6.77
N PHE A 105 7.95 0.31 -7.42
CA PHE A 105 8.49 1.58 -6.93
C PHE A 105 7.91 1.99 -5.57
N ARG A 106 6.60 1.79 -5.34
CA ARG A 106 5.96 2.05 -4.03
C ARG A 106 6.61 1.23 -2.91
N TYR A 107 6.78 -0.08 -3.09
CA TYR A 107 7.41 -0.93 -2.08
C TYR A 107 8.91 -0.64 -1.92
N ARG A 108 9.62 -0.32 -3.00
CA ARG A 108 11.03 0.10 -2.93
C ARG A 108 11.16 1.39 -2.13
N GLY A 109 10.27 2.35 -2.36
CA GLY A 109 10.21 3.60 -1.57
C GLY A 109 10.02 3.31 -0.08
N ARG A 110 9.09 2.40 0.26
CA ARG A 110 8.85 2.00 1.65
C ARG A 110 10.07 1.35 2.31
N LEU A 111 10.81 0.53 1.57
CA LEU A 111 12.06 -0.06 2.05
C LEU A 111 13.13 1.01 2.29
N MET A 112 13.26 2.00 1.40
CA MET A 112 14.20 3.11 1.56
C MET A 112 13.85 3.98 2.77
N ASP A 113 12.56 4.29 2.96
CA ASP A 113 12.08 4.98 4.17
C ASP A 113 12.45 4.21 5.44
N ALA A 114 12.21 2.89 5.46
CA ALA A 114 12.50 2.06 6.62
C ALA A 114 14.02 1.97 6.92
N ARG A 115 14.87 2.24 5.92
CA ARG A 115 16.33 2.37 6.05
C ARG A 115 16.79 3.80 6.38
N GLY A 116 15.87 4.74 6.58
CA GLY A 116 16.17 6.16 6.81
C GLY A 116 16.62 6.93 5.57
N GLN A 117 16.53 6.34 4.38
CA GLN A 117 16.94 6.94 3.10
C GLN A 117 15.78 7.74 2.47
N TYR A 118 15.26 8.72 3.21
CA TYR A 118 14.01 9.41 2.87
C TYR A 118 14.04 10.16 1.54
N ALA A 119 15.16 10.78 1.18
CA ALA A 119 15.29 11.48 -0.10
C ALA A 119 15.18 10.52 -1.29
N ALA A 120 15.81 9.34 -1.20
CA ALA A 120 15.71 8.30 -2.21
C ALA A 120 14.29 7.73 -2.30
N ALA A 121 13.63 7.56 -1.15
CA ALA A 121 12.24 7.11 -1.09
C ALA A 121 11.28 8.07 -1.82
N VAL A 122 11.41 9.39 -1.63
CA VAL A 122 10.62 10.40 -2.37
C VAL A 122 10.79 10.23 -3.88
N GLY A 123 12.02 9.98 -4.36
CA GLY A 123 12.29 9.73 -5.78
C GLY A 123 11.54 8.50 -6.30
N LEU A 124 11.51 7.41 -5.52
CA LEU A 124 10.80 6.19 -5.86
C LEU A 124 9.27 6.37 -5.84
N TYR A 125 8.72 7.08 -4.85
CA TYR A 125 7.28 7.37 -4.83
C TYR A 125 6.82 8.22 -6.01
N LYS A 126 7.65 9.18 -6.44
CA LYS A 126 7.35 9.96 -7.66
C LYS A 126 7.31 9.07 -8.90
N LYS A 127 8.24 8.12 -9.05
CA LYS A 127 8.18 7.12 -10.13
C LYS A 127 6.94 6.23 -10.02
N SER A 128 6.54 5.86 -8.81
CA SER A 128 5.31 5.12 -8.56
C SER A 128 4.06 5.87 -9.05
N LEU A 129 3.96 7.16 -8.75
CA LEU A 129 2.84 8.01 -9.20
C LEU A 129 2.70 8.09 -10.72
N GLN A 130 3.82 8.07 -11.47
CA GLN A 130 3.78 8.15 -12.94
C GLN A 130 3.04 6.96 -13.58
N GLY A 131 3.09 5.78 -12.93
CA GLY A 131 2.46 4.56 -13.45
C GLY A 131 1.21 4.11 -12.69
N VAL A 132 0.74 4.85 -11.69
CA VAL A 132 -0.31 4.36 -10.77
C VAL A 132 -1.64 4.07 -11.47
N LYS A 133 -1.95 4.79 -12.56
CA LYS A 133 -3.16 4.56 -13.36
C LYS A 133 -3.07 3.37 -14.30
N LEU A 134 -1.89 2.76 -14.41
CA LEU A 134 -1.69 1.52 -15.15
C LEU A 134 -1.80 0.28 -14.25
N ASP A 135 -1.80 0.45 -12.92
CA ASP A 135 -1.92 -0.65 -11.97
C ASP A 135 -3.22 -1.44 -12.20
N PRO A 136 -3.18 -2.78 -12.27
CA PRO A 136 -4.38 -3.60 -12.46
C PRO A 136 -5.51 -3.28 -11.48
N GLU A 137 -5.21 -3.00 -10.22
CA GLU A 137 -6.22 -2.67 -9.22
C GLU A 137 -6.90 -1.32 -9.51
N TYR A 138 -6.21 -0.36 -10.13
CA TYR A 138 -6.86 0.86 -10.59
C TYR A 138 -7.72 0.60 -11.83
N ILE A 139 -7.23 -0.21 -12.78
CA ILE A 139 -7.98 -0.55 -13.99
C ILE A 139 -9.28 -1.27 -13.63
N ASP A 140 -9.22 -2.24 -12.72
CA ASP A 140 -10.33 -3.13 -12.40
C ASP A 140 -11.25 -2.58 -11.32
N ARG A 141 -10.68 -1.92 -10.29
CA ARG A 141 -11.40 -1.50 -9.08
C ARG A 141 -11.33 0.00 -8.80
N ARG A 142 -10.69 0.79 -9.66
CA ARG A 142 -10.54 2.25 -9.53
C ARG A 142 -9.93 2.71 -8.21
N VAL A 143 -9.13 1.86 -7.55
CA VAL A 143 -8.53 2.18 -6.24
C VAL A 143 -7.56 3.38 -6.37
N PRO A 144 -7.79 4.49 -5.64
CA PRO A 144 -7.07 5.76 -5.81
C PRO A 144 -5.72 5.77 -5.08
N ARG A 145 -4.82 4.85 -5.45
CA ARG A 145 -3.56 4.58 -4.73
C ARG A 145 -2.59 5.77 -4.69
N TRP A 146 -2.76 6.79 -5.53
CA TRP A 146 -1.99 8.03 -5.40
C TRP A 146 -2.21 8.70 -4.04
N LEU A 147 -3.38 8.55 -3.39
CA LEU A 147 -3.61 9.11 -2.05
C LEU A 147 -2.65 8.50 -1.02
N GLU A 148 -2.44 7.17 -1.07
CA GLU A 148 -1.47 6.48 -0.22
C GLU A 148 -0.03 6.94 -0.53
N ILE A 149 0.31 7.02 -1.82
CA ILE A 149 1.68 7.35 -2.26
C ILE A 149 2.01 8.81 -1.93
N GLU A 150 1.08 9.73 -2.09
CA GLU A 150 1.24 11.13 -1.67
C GLU A 150 1.49 11.21 -0.16
N ALA A 151 0.77 10.43 0.65
CA ALA A 151 0.99 10.37 2.10
C ALA A 151 2.41 9.86 2.45
N PHE A 152 2.94 8.90 1.70
CA PHE A 152 4.34 8.49 1.86
C PHE A 152 5.32 9.60 1.49
N ILE A 153 5.07 10.33 0.39
CA ILE A 153 5.90 11.48 0.01
C ILE A 153 5.91 12.54 1.10
N ALA A 154 4.76 12.84 1.70
CA ALA A 154 4.65 13.80 2.79
C ALA A 154 5.48 13.35 4.01
N TYR A 155 5.36 12.09 4.41
CA TYR A 155 6.17 11.50 5.48
C TYR A 155 7.67 11.59 5.20
N SER A 156 8.14 11.11 4.05
CA SER A 156 9.58 11.12 3.74
C SER A 156 10.12 12.54 3.59
N THR A 157 9.30 13.47 3.09
CA THR A 157 9.65 14.90 3.04
C THR A 157 9.86 15.45 4.45
N LEU A 158 8.93 15.18 5.36
CA LEU A 158 9.00 15.56 6.77
C LEU A 158 10.24 14.94 7.45
N ALA A 159 10.43 13.62 7.30
CA ALA A 159 11.53 12.88 7.90
C ALA A 159 12.92 13.24 7.30
N SER A 160 12.97 13.79 6.08
CA SER A 160 14.18 14.36 5.49
C SER A 160 14.57 15.74 6.04
N GLY A 161 13.79 16.30 6.98
CA GLY A 161 14.03 17.62 7.58
C GLY A 161 13.37 18.79 6.86
N LYS A 162 12.56 18.55 5.80
CA LYS A 162 11.78 19.59 5.13
C LYS A 162 10.44 19.77 5.85
N THR A 163 10.51 20.18 7.10
CA THR A 163 9.44 20.03 8.10
C THR A 163 8.16 20.77 7.74
N LYS A 164 8.25 22.08 7.52
CA LYS A 164 7.11 22.93 7.11
C LYS A 164 6.38 22.35 5.89
N LYS A 165 7.14 22.06 4.82
CA LYS A 165 6.59 21.47 3.60
C LYS A 165 5.96 20.09 3.84
N GLY A 166 6.59 19.25 4.66
CA GLY A 166 6.08 17.92 5.00
C GLY A 166 4.76 17.98 5.77
N LEU A 167 4.63 18.91 6.73
CA LEU A 167 3.40 19.13 7.50
C LEU A 167 2.27 19.66 6.60
N GLU A 168 2.54 20.70 5.80
CA GLU A 168 1.57 21.26 4.85
C GLU A 168 1.06 20.20 3.86
N LEU A 169 1.95 19.36 3.34
CA LEU A 169 1.57 18.23 2.47
C LEU A 169 0.69 17.24 3.23
N SER A 170 1.09 16.86 4.45
CA SER A 170 0.34 15.87 5.25
C SER A 170 -1.08 16.34 5.54
N GLU A 171 -1.26 17.62 5.92
CA GLU A 171 -2.58 18.23 6.15
C GLU A 171 -3.42 18.28 4.88
N LYS A 172 -2.82 18.70 3.76
CA LYS A 172 -3.49 18.75 2.46
C LYS A 172 -4.01 17.37 2.05
N ILE A 173 -3.17 16.34 2.17
CA ILE A 173 -3.53 14.97 1.77
C ILE A 173 -4.57 14.39 2.72
N TYR A 174 -4.49 14.66 4.02
CA TYR A 174 -5.49 14.20 4.98
C TYR A 174 -6.89 14.71 4.62
N LYS A 175 -6.99 15.99 4.21
CA LYS A 175 -8.25 16.56 3.71
C LYS A 175 -8.70 15.94 2.39
N LYS A 176 -7.78 15.57 1.48
CA LYS A 176 -8.14 14.89 0.22
C LYS A 176 -8.88 13.56 0.45
N PHE A 177 -8.62 12.84 1.54
CA PHE A 177 -9.36 11.61 1.85
C PHE A 177 -10.85 11.85 2.15
N ASP A 178 -11.25 13.08 2.44
CA ASP A 178 -12.64 13.47 2.67
C ASP A 178 -13.26 14.16 1.44
N LEU A 179 -12.63 14.05 0.26
CA LEU A 179 -13.05 14.67 -0.99
C LEU A 179 -13.04 13.64 -2.12
N SER A 180 -13.93 13.82 -3.11
CA SER A 180 -13.92 13.10 -4.41
C SER A 180 -13.59 11.60 -4.28
N GLU A 181 -12.49 11.15 -4.88
CA GLU A 181 -12.03 9.75 -4.92
C GLU A 181 -11.73 9.17 -3.53
N GLY A 182 -11.42 10.02 -2.53
CA GLY A 182 -11.27 9.61 -1.13
C GLY A 182 -12.61 9.20 -0.50
N LEU A 183 -13.70 9.90 -0.82
CA LEU A 183 -15.05 9.54 -0.36
C LEU A 183 -15.56 8.27 -1.06
N GLU A 184 -15.25 8.11 -2.35
CA GLU A 184 -15.54 6.88 -3.09
C GLU A 184 -14.83 5.68 -2.46
N LEU A 185 -13.52 5.80 -2.19
CA LEU A 185 -12.78 4.75 -1.50
C LEU A 185 -13.36 4.46 -0.11
N LYS A 186 -13.79 5.48 0.65
CA LYS A 186 -14.43 5.26 1.96
C LYS A 186 -15.71 4.42 1.86
N LYS A 187 -16.50 4.64 0.81
CA LYS A 187 -17.76 3.93 0.57
C LYS A 187 -17.51 2.49 0.13
N ASP A 188 -16.54 2.30 -0.75
CA ASP A 188 -16.32 1.00 -1.40
C ASP A 188 -15.39 0.09 -0.59
N ASP A 189 -14.42 0.66 0.13
CA ASP A 189 -13.47 -0.05 0.99
C ASP A 189 -13.06 0.82 2.18
N TYR A 190 -13.95 0.89 3.17
CA TYR A 190 -13.74 1.66 4.40
C TYR A 190 -12.44 1.27 5.11
N ALA A 191 -12.08 -0.01 5.13
CA ALA A 191 -10.88 -0.48 5.82
C ALA A 191 -9.61 0.07 5.16
N THR A 192 -9.50 -0.01 3.83
CA THR A 192 -8.38 0.60 3.10
C THR A 192 -8.33 2.12 3.32
N TRP A 193 -9.47 2.80 3.18
CA TRP A 193 -9.59 4.24 3.44
C TRP A 193 -9.09 4.61 4.85
N ALA A 194 -9.58 3.92 5.88
CA ALA A 194 -9.24 4.17 7.28
C ALA A 194 -7.76 3.89 7.55
N ILE A 195 -7.21 2.78 7.05
CA ILE A 195 -5.78 2.42 7.18
C ILE A 195 -4.88 3.50 6.54
N TRP A 196 -5.27 4.02 5.38
CA TRP A 196 -4.45 4.99 4.65
C TRP A 196 -4.52 6.38 5.28
N LYS A 197 -5.74 6.86 5.58
CA LYS A 197 -5.98 8.17 6.18
C LYS A 197 -5.37 8.28 7.58
N SER A 198 -5.64 7.32 8.47
CA SER A 198 -5.05 7.29 9.82
C SER A 198 -3.52 7.22 9.78
N GLY A 199 -2.96 6.54 8.77
CA GLY A 199 -1.53 6.41 8.57
C GLY A 199 -0.80 7.74 8.38
N ILE A 200 -1.49 8.83 8.03
CA ILE A 200 -0.88 10.16 7.89
C ILE A 200 -0.49 10.69 9.27
N ALA A 201 -1.42 10.74 10.23
CA ALA A 201 -1.15 11.22 11.60
C ALA A 201 -0.10 10.36 12.32
N ILE A 202 -0.17 9.03 12.12
CA ILE A 202 0.83 8.08 12.63
C ILE A 202 2.22 8.43 12.09
N ARG A 203 2.35 8.65 10.78
CA ARG A 203 3.63 8.98 10.14
C ARG A 203 4.18 10.34 10.56
N VAL A 204 3.32 11.32 10.80
CA VAL A 204 3.74 12.63 11.35
C VAL A 204 4.36 12.45 12.73
N GLY A 205 3.74 11.65 13.61
CA GLY A 205 4.32 11.29 14.91
C GLY A 205 5.65 10.55 14.80
N GLN A 206 5.72 9.56 13.91
CA GLN A 206 6.97 8.83 13.63
C GLN A 206 8.09 9.75 13.14
N ALA A 207 7.78 10.70 12.25
CA ALA A 207 8.77 11.67 11.78
C ALA A 207 9.20 12.64 12.89
N TYR A 208 8.26 13.08 13.74
CA TYR A 208 8.57 13.91 14.91
C TYR A 208 9.48 13.16 15.88
N MET A 209 9.21 11.89 16.19
CA MET A 209 10.11 11.06 17.02
C MET A 209 11.51 10.95 16.43
N ALA A 210 11.63 10.83 15.11
CA ALA A 210 12.91 10.67 14.43
C ALA A 210 13.74 11.97 14.33
N LYS A 211 13.09 13.15 14.27
CA LYS A 211 13.76 14.42 13.96
C LYS A 211 13.56 15.56 14.97
N LYS A 212 12.60 15.43 15.88
CA LYS A 212 12.30 16.40 16.96
C LYS A 212 12.15 17.84 16.44
N PHE A 213 11.37 18.04 15.37
CA PHE A 213 11.12 19.36 14.80
C PHE A 213 10.00 20.10 15.55
N ASP A 214 9.95 21.43 15.42
CA ASP A 214 8.89 22.23 16.04
C ASP A 214 7.51 21.94 15.42
N MET A 215 6.53 21.66 16.29
CA MET A 215 5.17 21.27 15.91
C MET A 215 4.20 21.63 17.02
N ASP A 216 3.02 22.13 16.64
CA ASP A 216 1.89 22.30 17.56
C ASP A 216 1.42 20.91 18.05
N MET A 217 1.82 20.57 19.28
CA MET A 217 1.54 19.27 19.88
C MET A 217 0.06 19.09 20.24
N ASP A 218 -0.66 20.15 20.54
CA ASP A 218 -2.09 20.06 20.86
C ASP A 218 -2.92 19.81 19.60
N LYS A 219 -2.56 20.49 18.50
CA LYS A 219 -3.10 20.17 17.17
C LYS A 219 -2.78 18.72 16.79
N TYR A 220 -1.55 18.27 17.02
CA TYR A 220 -1.15 16.89 16.72
C TYR A 220 -1.93 15.86 17.53
N LYS A 221 -2.10 16.06 18.85
CA LYS A 221 -2.89 15.17 19.72
C LYS A 221 -4.32 15.02 19.22
N LYS A 222 -4.98 16.12 18.84
CA LYS A 222 -6.33 16.10 18.26
C LYS A 222 -6.36 15.26 16.98
N TRP A 223 -5.38 15.47 16.10
CA TRP A 223 -5.29 14.74 14.85
C TRP A 223 -5.04 13.24 15.03
N LEU A 224 -4.21 12.86 15.99
CA LEU A 224 -3.97 11.46 16.35
C LEU A 224 -5.24 10.80 16.94
N ALA A 225 -5.98 11.52 17.79
CA ALA A 225 -7.25 11.04 18.33
C ALA A 225 -8.33 10.88 17.24
N GLU A 226 -8.39 11.79 16.27
CA GLU A 226 -9.27 11.65 15.09
C GLU A 226 -8.90 10.43 14.25
N ALA A 227 -7.61 10.18 14.03
CA ALA A 227 -7.13 8.99 13.33
C ALA A 227 -7.52 7.69 14.04
N GLU A 228 -7.46 7.66 15.37
CA GLU A 228 -7.84 6.49 16.18
C GLU A 228 -9.34 6.16 16.09
N LYS A 229 -10.20 7.20 16.04
CA LYS A 229 -11.66 7.03 15.87
C LYS A 229 -12.01 6.29 14.58
N LEU A 230 -11.18 6.37 13.54
CA LEU A 230 -11.44 5.71 12.25
C LEU A 230 -11.45 4.17 12.36
N PHE A 231 -10.87 3.60 13.41
CA PHE A 231 -10.83 2.14 13.62
C PHE A 231 -12.11 1.58 14.22
N THR A 232 -13.10 2.44 14.51
CA THR A 232 -14.45 2.04 14.88
C THR A 232 -15.37 2.37 13.70
N PRO A 233 -15.66 1.41 12.81
CA PRO A 233 -16.50 1.68 11.65
C PRO A 233 -17.93 2.06 12.07
N PRO A 234 -18.62 2.91 11.29
CA PRO A 234 -20.03 3.19 11.51
C PRO A 234 -20.89 1.91 11.46
N PRO A 235 -22.06 1.89 12.13
CA PRO A 235 -22.99 0.77 12.05
C PRO A 235 -23.31 0.39 10.59
N GLY A 236 -23.29 -0.92 10.29
CA GLY A 236 -23.59 -1.45 8.96
C GLY A 236 -22.41 -1.43 7.96
N VAL A 237 -21.26 -0.85 8.32
CA VAL A 237 -20.06 -0.90 7.48
C VAL A 237 -19.29 -2.20 7.75
N ILE A 238 -19.11 -3.02 6.71
CA ILE A 238 -18.31 -4.25 6.77
C ILE A 238 -16.83 -3.90 6.59
N VAL A 239 -15.99 -4.40 7.49
CA VAL A 239 -14.53 -4.26 7.42
C VAL A 239 -13.88 -5.64 7.36
N TRP A 240 -12.81 -5.77 6.58
CA TRP A 240 -12.06 -7.02 6.42
C TRP A 240 -10.85 -7.13 7.37
N VAL A 241 -10.72 -6.20 8.34
CA VAL A 241 -9.63 -6.15 9.34
C VAL A 241 -10.12 -5.71 10.73
N ASP A 242 -9.31 -5.98 11.75
CA ASP A 242 -9.50 -5.54 13.15
C ASP A 242 -8.76 -4.22 13.52
N PHE A 243 -7.96 -3.70 12.58
CA PHE A 243 -7.05 -2.56 12.75
C PHE A 243 -5.97 -2.71 13.84
N GLY A 244 -5.67 -3.93 14.30
CA GLY A 244 -4.74 -4.20 15.41
C GLY A 244 -3.35 -3.58 15.22
N PHE A 245 -2.78 -3.71 14.01
CA PHE A 245 -1.50 -3.08 13.67
C PHE A 245 -1.51 -1.56 13.83
N ARG A 246 -2.57 -0.88 13.39
CA ARG A 246 -2.67 0.58 13.46
C ARG A 246 -2.87 1.06 14.90
N LYS A 247 -3.66 0.33 15.69
CA LYS A 247 -3.83 0.59 17.12
C LYS A 247 -2.48 0.49 17.86
N ASN A 248 -1.67 -0.52 17.55
CA ASN A 248 -0.33 -0.66 18.12
C ASN A 248 0.61 0.49 17.74
N GLU A 249 0.57 0.97 16.50
CA GLU A 249 1.36 2.14 16.08
C GLU A 249 0.97 3.40 16.86
N ILE A 250 -0.33 3.67 17.05
CA ILE A 250 -0.80 4.80 17.86
C ILE A 250 -0.36 4.66 19.32
N ALA A 251 -0.50 3.46 19.90
CA ALA A 251 -0.08 3.20 21.28
C ALA A 251 1.43 3.41 21.47
N ALA A 252 2.25 2.98 20.51
CA ALA A 252 3.69 3.23 20.53
C ALA A 252 4.00 4.74 20.48
N ILE A 253 3.33 5.50 19.61
CA ILE A 253 3.50 6.96 19.53
C ILE A 253 3.12 7.63 20.85
N ARG A 254 1.96 7.30 21.43
CA ARG A 254 1.50 7.87 22.70
C ARG A 254 2.51 7.62 23.82
N ARG A 255 3.06 6.41 23.90
CA ARG A 255 4.09 6.03 24.88
C ARG A 255 5.37 6.85 24.70
N GLU A 256 5.89 6.94 23.48
CA GLU A 256 7.15 7.64 23.20
C GLU A 256 7.05 9.17 23.33
N LEU A 257 5.85 9.72 23.14
CA LEU A 257 5.58 11.16 23.20
C LEU A 257 4.89 11.62 24.48
N ASN A 258 4.59 10.71 25.42
CA ASN A 258 3.85 10.96 26.66
C ASN A 258 2.51 11.70 26.41
N LEU A 259 1.67 11.14 25.51
CA LEU A 259 0.38 11.71 25.07
C LEU A 259 -0.85 10.97 25.62
#